data_AF-A0A5N8YTX0-F1
#
_entry.id   AF-A0A5N8YTX0-F1
#
_cell.length_a   1.000
_cell.length_b   1.000
_cell.length_c   1.000
_cell.angle_alpha   90.00
_cell.angle_beta   90.00
_cell.angle_gamma   90.00
#
_symmetry.space_group_name_H-M   'P 1'
#
loop_
_entity.id
_entity.type
_entity.pdbx_description
1 polymer ?
#
loop_
_entity_poly.entity_id
_entity_poly.type
_entity_poly.pdbx_seq_one_letter_code
_entity_poly.pdbx_strand_id
1 'polypeptide(L)'
;GTLAERIRAGGAGIPAFFTPTGIGTFVTDGKEVRVFEGKEYVLESALKADYALIRGHKADTMGNLSFRGTSMNFNGVMVTAATVSIVEVDKIVNVGEIDSYRIDTPGLYVNRIVEV
;
A
#
# COMPACT_ATOMS: atom_id res chain seq x y z
N GLY A 1 3.96 3.99 10.73
CA GLY A 1 5.22 3.40 10.27
C GLY A 1 5.05 1.93 9.96
N THR A 2 5.20 1.06 10.96
CA THR A 2 5.18 -0.39 10.80
C THR A 2 4.00 -0.94 10.01
N LEU A 3 2.76 -0.49 10.30
CA LEU A 3 1.58 -0.95 9.55
C LEU A 3 1.71 -0.70 8.03
N ALA A 4 2.09 0.52 7.62
CA ALA A 4 2.24 0.86 6.21
C ALA A 4 3.36 0.03 5.55
N GLU A 5 4.47 -0.17 6.26
CA GLU A 5 5.61 -0.93 5.74
C GLU A 5 5.31 -2.44 5.64
N ARG A 6 4.52 -2.99 6.57
CA ARG A 6 4.02 -4.38 6.46
C ARG A 6 3.16 -4.59 5.22
N ILE A 7 2.26 -3.64 4.93
CA ILE A 7 1.43 -3.67 3.72
C ILE A 7 2.31 -3.55 2.47
N ARG A 8 3.21 -2.57 2.43
CA ARG A 8 4.15 -2.36 1.31
C ARG A 8 5.02 -3.59 1.05
N ALA A 9 5.56 -4.20 2.10
CA ALA A 9 6.33 -5.45 2.01
C ALA A 9 5.48 -6.59 1.42
N GLY A 10 4.22 -6.69 1.83
CA GLY A 10 3.23 -7.60 1.24
C GLY A 10 3.09 -7.43 -0.27
N GLY A 11 2.84 -6.19 -0.72
CA GLY A 11 2.71 -5.90 -2.15
C GLY A 11 4.00 -6.09 -2.96
N ALA A 12 5.16 -5.86 -2.34
CA ALA A 12 6.47 -6.05 -2.97
C ALA A 12 6.99 -7.50 -2.94
N GLY A 13 6.26 -8.43 -2.32
CA GLY A 13 6.72 -9.82 -2.17
C GLY A 13 7.87 -10.02 -1.17
N ILE A 14 8.11 -9.05 -0.29
CA ILE A 14 9.12 -9.13 0.78
C ILE A 14 8.46 -9.80 1.99
N PRO A 15 8.91 -10.98 2.45
CA PRO A 15 8.18 -11.73 3.48
C PRO A 15 8.24 -11.10 4.88
N ALA A 16 9.34 -10.42 5.22
CA ALA A 16 9.54 -9.74 6.48
C ALA A 16 10.65 -8.68 6.39
N PHE A 17 10.66 -7.74 7.33
CA PHE A 17 11.69 -6.70 7.44
C PHE A 17 11.97 -6.36 8.92
N PHE A 18 13.16 -5.81 9.18
CA PHE A 18 13.54 -5.33 10.51
C PHE A 18 13.25 -3.83 10.66
N THR A 19 12.71 -3.42 11.82
CA THR A 19 12.46 -2.01 12.15
C THR A 19 12.78 -1.74 13.61
N PRO A 20 13.28 -0.54 13.97
CA PRO A 20 13.51 -0.20 15.38
C PRO A 20 12.20 0.22 16.08
N THR A 21 11.10 0.34 15.32
CA THR A 21 9.82 0.83 15.82
C THR A 21 9.23 -0.16 16.82
N GLY A 22 8.98 0.30 18.06
CA GLY A 22 8.34 -0.51 19.11
C GLY A 22 9.30 -1.25 20.03
N ILE A 23 10.61 -1.24 19.77
CA ILE A 23 11.61 -1.79 20.69
C ILE A 23 11.43 -1.18 22.09
N GLY A 24 11.47 -2.03 23.12
CA GLY A 24 11.23 -1.63 24.52
C GLY A 24 9.76 -1.43 24.88
N THR A 25 8.82 -1.86 24.04
CA THR A 25 7.37 -1.81 24.29
C THR A 25 6.73 -3.17 24.10
N PHE A 26 5.51 -3.35 24.63
CA PHE A 26 4.74 -4.60 24.50
C PHE A 26 4.44 -5.01 23.04
N VAL A 27 4.56 -4.08 22.08
CA VAL A 27 4.30 -4.34 20.65
C VAL A 27 5.30 -5.36 20.07
N THR A 28 6.46 -5.53 20.71
CA THR A 28 7.52 -6.45 20.26
C THR A 28 7.56 -7.77 21.02
N ASP A 29 6.64 -7.98 21.96
CA ASP A 29 6.63 -9.19 22.79
C ASP A 29 6.46 -10.45 21.93
N GLY A 30 7.39 -11.40 22.12
CA GLY A 30 7.40 -12.67 21.37
C GLY A 30 7.86 -12.57 19.92
N LYS A 31 8.31 -11.40 19.45
CA LYS A 31 8.88 -11.23 18.11
C LYS A 31 10.39 -11.43 18.12
N GLU A 32 10.93 -11.82 16.97
CA GLU A 32 12.37 -11.93 16.77
C GLU A 32 13.03 -10.55 16.81
N VAL A 33 14.13 -10.42 17.55
CA VAL A 33 14.93 -9.19 17.63
C VAL A 33 16.36 -9.49 17.19
N ARG A 34 16.94 -8.60 16.38
CA ARG A 34 18.35 -8.64 15.98
C ARG A 34 19.02 -7.29 16.22
N VAL A 35 20.32 -7.32 16.46
CA VAL A 35 21.16 -6.12 16.58
C VAL A 35 21.86 -5.86 15.25
N PHE A 36 21.69 -4.65 14.72
CA PHE A 36 22.43 -4.14 13.57
C PHE A 36 23.16 -2.87 14.00
N GLU A 37 24.48 -2.82 13.81
CA GLU A 37 25.31 -1.65 14.13
C GLU A 37 25.11 -1.12 15.57
N GLY A 38 24.96 -2.04 16.53
CA GLY A 38 24.78 -1.70 17.95
C GLY A 38 23.37 -1.25 18.34
N LYS A 39 22.40 -1.32 17.42
CA LYS A 39 20.99 -0.96 17.70
C LYS A 39 20.07 -2.17 17.49
N GLU A 40 19.08 -2.32 18.37
CA GLU A 40 18.06 -3.38 18.28
C GLU A 40 16.98 -3.05 17.25
N TYR A 41 16.54 -4.09 16.53
CA TYR A 41 15.45 -4.05 15.57
C TYR A 41 14.59 -5.29 15.73
N VAL A 42 13.28 -5.12 15.61
CA VAL A 42 12.30 -6.21 15.65
C VAL A 42 11.94 -6.64 14.24
N LEU A 43 11.77 -7.95 14.03
CA LEU A 43 11.28 -8.53 12.79
C LEU A 43 9.75 -8.35 12.70
N GLU A 44 9.29 -7.77 11.60
CA GLU A 44 7.87 -7.62 11.28
C GLU A 44 7.56 -8.36 9.98
N SER A 45 6.48 -9.15 9.98
CA SER A 45 6.03 -9.90 8.81
C SER A 45 5.20 -9.04 7.87
N ALA A 46 5.27 -9.36 6.58
CA ALA A 46 4.40 -8.77 5.58
C ALA A 46 2.92 -8.92 5.93
N LEU A 47 2.11 -7.95 5.50
CA LEU A 47 0.66 -7.98 5.61
C LEU A 47 0.05 -7.97 4.21
N LYS A 48 -0.78 -8.96 3.93
CA LYS A 48 -1.58 -9.08 2.70
C LYS A 48 -3.06 -9.21 3.06
N ALA A 49 -3.92 -8.95 2.09
CA ALA A 49 -5.36 -9.14 2.23
C ALA A 49 -5.94 -9.83 0.99
N ASP A 50 -7.10 -10.46 1.14
CA ASP A 50 -7.85 -10.99 -0.01
C ASP A 50 -8.44 -9.83 -0.84
N TYR A 51 -8.93 -8.80 -0.15
CA TYR A 51 -9.55 -7.63 -0.74
C TYR A 51 -8.97 -6.31 -0.20
N ALA A 52 -8.84 -5.31 -1.07
CA ALA A 52 -8.57 -3.92 -0.69
C ALA A 52 -9.66 -3.00 -1.26
N LEU A 53 -10.26 -2.19 -0.38
CA LEU A 53 -11.21 -1.15 -0.75
C LEU A 53 -10.48 0.20 -0.72
N ILE A 54 -10.38 0.84 -1.88
CA ILE A 54 -9.53 2.01 -2.11
C ILE A 54 -10.39 3.19 -2.56
N ARG A 55 -10.11 4.40 -2.07
CA ARG A 55 -10.71 5.64 -2.60
C ARG A 55 -9.66 6.43 -3.38
N GLY A 56 -9.85 6.56 -4.69
CA GLY A 56 -9.07 7.38 -5.59
C GLY A 56 -9.81 8.66 -6.01
N HIS A 57 -9.14 9.52 -6.77
CA HIS A 57 -9.73 10.72 -7.35
C HIS A 57 -10.14 10.48 -8.80
N LYS A 58 -9.21 10.00 -9.65
CA LYS A 58 -9.53 9.58 -11.02
C LYS A 58 -8.94 8.21 -11.31
N ALA A 59 -9.65 7.43 -12.11
CA ALA A 59 -9.11 6.26 -12.78
C ALA A 59 -9.27 6.40 -14.29
N ASP A 60 -8.31 5.94 -15.08
CA ASP A 60 -8.57 5.71 -16.51
C ASP A 60 -9.17 4.31 -16.75
N THR A 61 -9.63 4.05 -17.98
CA THR A 61 -10.22 2.75 -18.35
C THR A 61 -9.23 1.58 -18.35
N MET A 62 -7.92 1.85 -18.22
CA MET A 62 -6.88 0.83 -17.98
C MET A 62 -6.60 0.60 -16.49
N GLY A 63 -7.22 1.37 -15.60
CA GLY A 63 -7.07 1.28 -14.16
C GLY A 63 -5.96 2.15 -13.58
N ASN A 64 -5.29 3.00 -14.36
CA ASN A 64 -4.31 3.92 -13.80
C ASN A 64 -5.01 4.90 -12.87
N LEU A 65 -4.52 5.04 -11.64
CA LEU A 65 -5.13 5.87 -10.62
C LEU A 65 -4.34 7.14 -10.36
N SER A 66 -5.07 8.21 -10.08
CA SER A 66 -4.55 9.38 -9.38
C SER A 66 -5.33 9.62 -8.09
N PHE A 67 -4.62 10.09 -7.06
CA PHE A 67 -5.18 10.56 -5.79
C PHE A 67 -5.16 12.10 -5.75
N ARG A 68 -5.82 12.66 -4.73
CA ARG A 68 -5.87 14.12 -4.53
C ARG A 68 -5.34 14.50 -3.15
N GLY A 69 -4.19 15.14 -3.11
CA GLY A 69 -3.57 15.59 -1.86
C GLY A 69 -3.33 14.44 -0.89
N THR A 70 -3.78 14.57 0.35
CA THR A 70 -3.53 13.58 1.42
C THR A 70 -4.43 12.33 1.35
N SER A 71 -5.35 12.25 0.38
CA SER A 71 -6.17 11.04 0.16
C SER A 71 -5.34 9.82 -0.29
N MET A 72 -4.12 10.02 -0.78
CA MET A 72 -3.22 8.94 -1.20
C MET A 72 -2.83 7.98 -0.06
N ASN A 73 -2.77 8.49 1.18
CA ASN A 73 -2.36 7.84 2.43
C ASN A 73 -2.03 6.31 2.35
N PHE A 74 -2.88 5.45 2.91
CA PHE A 74 -2.73 3.99 2.84
C PHE A 74 -3.25 3.41 1.54
N ASN A 75 -4.10 4.14 0.82
CA ASN A 75 -4.67 3.71 -0.46
C ASN A 75 -3.58 3.21 -1.42
N GLY A 76 -2.49 3.96 -1.58
CA GLY A 76 -1.40 3.61 -2.50
C GLY A 76 -0.60 2.36 -2.12
N VAL A 77 -0.47 2.03 -0.82
CA VAL A 77 0.22 0.78 -0.42
C VAL A 77 -0.75 -0.41 -0.41
N MET A 78 -2.00 -0.21 0.03
CA MET A 78 -3.02 -1.25 0.13
C MET A 78 -3.39 -1.83 -1.23
N VAL A 79 -3.48 -0.99 -2.28
CA VAL A 79 -3.82 -1.43 -3.64
C VAL A 79 -2.85 -2.48 -4.18
N THR A 80 -1.58 -2.46 -3.75
CA THR A 80 -0.56 -3.41 -4.20
C THR A 80 -0.51 -4.69 -3.37
N ALA A 81 -1.11 -4.70 -2.17
CA ALA A 81 -0.96 -5.76 -1.18
C ALA A 81 -2.19 -6.68 -1.05
N ALA A 82 -3.14 -6.58 -1.99
CA ALA A 82 -4.35 -7.38 -2.00
C ALA A 82 -4.46 -8.26 -3.26
N THR A 83 -5.15 -9.40 -3.12
CA THR A 83 -5.48 -10.25 -4.27
C THR A 83 -6.51 -9.59 -5.20
N VAL A 84 -7.49 -8.89 -4.63
CA VAL A 84 -8.48 -8.12 -5.38
C VAL A 84 -8.58 -6.70 -4.83
N SER A 85 -8.21 -5.71 -5.63
CA SER A 85 -8.43 -4.30 -5.33
C SER A 85 -9.71 -3.79 -6.00
N ILE A 86 -10.51 -3.05 -5.23
CA ILE A 86 -11.74 -2.39 -5.68
C ILE A 86 -11.56 -0.91 -5.39
N VAL A 87 -11.52 -0.10 -6.44
CA VAL A 87 -11.20 1.31 -6.36
C VAL A 87 -12.43 2.13 -6.68
N GLU A 88 -12.87 2.85 -5.68
CA GLU A 88 -13.90 3.87 -5.79
C GLU A 88 -13.27 5.19 -6.23
N VAL A 89 -13.77 5.85 -7.28
CA VAL A 89 -13.21 7.11 -7.79
C VAL A 89 -14.28 8.17 -8.03
N ASP A 90 -13.89 9.45 -7.96
CA ASP A 90 -14.77 10.57 -8.32
C ASP A 90 -15.10 10.57 -9.82
N LYS A 91 -14.18 10.08 -10.66
CA LYS A 91 -14.37 10.05 -12.12
C LYS A 91 -13.53 8.98 -12.82
N ILE A 92 -14.15 8.27 -13.74
CA ILE A 92 -13.51 7.44 -14.76
C ILE A 92 -13.29 8.31 -16.01
N VAL A 93 -12.06 8.29 -16.52
CA VAL A 93 -11.64 9.09 -17.68
C VAL A 93 -11.07 8.20 -18.78
N ASN A 94 -10.91 8.74 -19.99
CA ASN A 94 -10.25 8.00 -21.06
C ASN A 94 -8.73 7.91 -20.81
N VAL A 95 -8.10 6.88 -21.38
CA VAL A 95 -6.64 6.75 -21.41
C VAL A 95 -6.02 8.00 -22.01
N GLY A 96 -5.00 8.55 -21.35
CA GLY A 96 -4.32 9.78 -21.74
C GLY A 96 -4.89 11.05 -21.11
N GLU A 97 -6.06 11.00 -20.44
CA GLU A 97 -6.59 12.14 -19.68
C GLU A 97 -5.96 12.28 -18.28
N ILE A 98 -5.31 11.22 -17.78
CA ILE A 98 -4.39 11.30 -16.65
C ILE A 98 -2.99 11.48 -17.23
N ASP A 99 -2.34 12.59 -16.89
CA ASP A 99 -0.93 12.83 -17.21
C ASP A 99 -0.08 11.67 -16.68
N SER A 100 0.78 11.10 -17.51
CA SER A 100 1.60 9.94 -17.15
C SER A 100 2.52 10.18 -15.96
N TYR A 101 2.97 11.43 -15.74
CA TYR A 101 3.74 11.83 -14.56
C TYR A 101 2.88 11.97 -13.29
N ARG A 102 1.55 11.85 -13.42
CA ARG A 102 0.57 11.96 -12.34
C ARG A 102 -0.22 10.67 -12.11
N ILE A 103 0.25 9.55 -12.68
CA ILE A 103 -0.25 8.22 -12.35
C ILE A 103 0.42 7.81 -11.03
N ASP A 104 -0.35 7.78 -9.95
CA ASP A 104 0.11 7.40 -8.62
C ASP A 104 0.14 5.88 -8.43
N THR A 105 -0.79 5.17 -9.08
CA THR A 105 -0.83 3.71 -9.07
C THR A 105 -1.08 3.19 -10.47
N PRO A 106 -0.16 2.38 -11.03
CA PRO A 106 -0.38 1.72 -12.31
C PRO A 106 -1.61 0.81 -12.27
N GLY A 107 -2.36 0.76 -13.37
CA GLY A 107 -3.57 -0.08 -13.48
C GLY A 107 -3.34 -1.58 -13.30
N LEU A 108 -2.09 -2.03 -13.36
CA LEU A 108 -1.68 -3.40 -13.02
C LEU A 108 -2.19 -3.86 -11.64
N TYR A 109 -2.25 -2.95 -10.67
CA TYR A 109 -2.69 -3.26 -9.31
C TYR A 109 -4.19 -3.07 -9.10
N VAL A 110 -4.95 -2.68 -10.13
CA VAL A 110 -6.37 -2.34 -10.05
C VAL A 110 -7.22 -3.41 -10.71
N ASN A 111 -8.06 -4.11 -9.93
CA ASN A 111 -8.92 -5.16 -10.48
C ASN A 111 -10.31 -4.66 -10.85
N ARG A 112 -10.86 -3.71 -10.08
CA ARG A 112 -12.22 -3.19 -10.28
C ARG A 112 -12.26 -1.70 -9.99
N ILE A 113 -13.03 -0.97 -10.79
CA ILE A 113 -13.23 0.47 -10.64
C ILE A 113 -14.73 0.74 -10.51
N VAL A 114 -15.10 1.60 -9.57
CA VAL A 114 -16.47 2.06 -9.36
C VAL A 114 -16.46 3.58 -9.32
N GLU A 115 -17.24 4.21 -10.19
CA GLU A 115 -17.45 5.66 -10.17
C GLU A 115 -18.62 6.00 -9.22
N VAL A 116 -18.50 7.08 -8.45
CA VAL A 116 -19.53 7.57 -7.51
C VAL A 116 -19.59 9.09 -7.45
#